data_AF-A0A6N8J3G9-F1
#
_entry.id   AF-A0A6N8J3G9-F1
#
_cell.length_a   1.000
_cell.length_b   1.000
_cell.length_c   1.000
_cell.angle_alpha   90.00
_cell.angle_beta   90.00
_cell.angle_gamma   90.00
#
_symmetry.space_group_name_H-M   'P 1'
#
loop_
_entity.id
_entity.type
_entity.pdbx_description
1 polymer ?
#
loop_
_entity_poly.entity_id
_entity_poly.type
_entity_poly.pdbx_seq_one_letter_code
_entity_poly.pdbx_strand_id
1 'polypeptide(L)'
;MKLKEEYNDLVKSVKTNAKASGNKINNEDIAKRLGLTRTYFSGLLGGSVAVKEKHIEDFKAHFSKELSTDIKPADAGDPLNRERAIMKTLLHRFAKLEAKITDRPIGDILDELEEDIIVNLKDLNKIDNNTKV
;
A
#
# COMPACT_ATOMS: atom_id res chain seq x y z
N MET A 1 15.97 10.84 12.80
CA MET A 1 16.03 10.94 11.33
C MET A 1 15.05 9.96 10.67
N LYS A 2 15.12 8.66 10.97
CA LYS A 2 14.20 7.63 10.45
C LYS A 2 12.70 7.94 10.57
N LEU A 3 12.22 8.37 11.74
CA LEU A 3 10.78 8.66 11.94
C LEU A 3 10.27 9.83 11.07
N LYS A 4 11.12 10.82 10.79
CA LYS A 4 10.74 11.95 9.92
C LYS A 4 10.60 11.49 8.46
N GLU A 5 11.53 10.66 8.00
CA GLU A 5 11.49 10.07 6.67
C GLU A 5 10.26 9.19 6.52
N GLU A 6 10.01 8.29 7.49
CA GLU A 6 8.80 7.46 7.50
C GLU A 6 7.52 8.30 7.46
N TYR A 7 7.42 9.35 8.27
CA TYR A 7 6.25 10.23 8.27
C TYR A 7 6.06 10.95 6.93
N ASN A 8 7.15 11.43 6.34
CA ASN A 8 7.12 12.08 5.03
C ASN A 8 6.69 11.09 3.92
N ASP A 9 7.16 9.84 4.00
CA ASP A 9 6.82 8.82 3.02
C ASP A 9 5.36 8.36 3.17
N LEU A 10 4.84 8.24 4.39
CA LEU A 10 3.41 8.01 4.63
C LEU A 10 2.54 9.12 4.00
N VAL A 11 2.94 10.39 4.19
CA VAL A 11 2.24 11.54 3.60
C VAL A 11 2.28 11.51 2.08
N LYS A 12 3.41 11.13 1.48
CA LYS A 12 3.50 10.94 0.02
C LYS A 12 2.59 9.81 -0.44
N SER A 13 2.62 8.65 0.21
CA SER A 13 1.81 7.48 -0.15
C SER A 13 0.32 7.81 -0.12
N VAL A 14 -0.17 8.45 0.95
CA VAL A 14 -1.58 8.89 1.03
C VAL A 14 -1.95 9.80 -0.12
N LYS A 15 -1.13 10.82 -0.43
CA LYS A 15 -1.43 11.74 -1.54
C LYS A 15 -1.43 11.05 -2.89
N THR A 16 -0.48 10.16 -3.12
CA THR A 16 -0.37 9.40 -4.37
C THR A 16 -1.58 8.49 -4.54
N ASN A 17 -1.95 7.74 -3.50
CA ASN A 17 -3.06 6.81 -3.52
C ASN A 17 -4.40 7.54 -3.64
N ALA A 18 -4.58 8.64 -2.93
CA ALA A 18 -5.78 9.45 -3.02
C ALA A 18 -5.92 10.11 -4.41
N LYS A 19 -4.82 10.61 -4.99
CA LYS A 19 -4.82 11.09 -6.39
C LYS A 19 -5.19 9.96 -7.36
N ALA A 20 -4.67 8.75 -7.15
CA ALA A 20 -4.97 7.59 -7.98
C ALA A 20 -6.44 7.14 -7.85
N SER A 21 -7.08 7.34 -6.70
CA SER A 21 -8.50 7.08 -6.46
C SER A 21 -9.43 8.21 -6.94
N GLY A 22 -8.90 9.21 -7.65
CA GLY A 22 -9.66 10.37 -8.12
C GLY A 22 -9.97 11.41 -7.05
N ASN A 23 -9.49 11.23 -5.81
CA ASN A 23 -9.71 12.14 -4.70
C ASN A 23 -8.42 12.85 -4.30
N LYS A 24 -8.13 14.00 -4.90
CA LYS A 24 -6.90 14.74 -4.62
C LYS A 24 -6.93 15.34 -3.21
N ILE A 25 -6.18 14.73 -2.28
CA ILE A 25 -5.99 15.23 -0.92
C ILE A 25 -4.74 16.13 -0.86
N ASN A 26 -4.86 17.30 -0.23
CA ASN A 26 -3.74 18.23 -0.03
C ASN A 26 -3.28 18.26 1.45
N ASN A 27 -2.23 19.03 1.77
CA ASN A 27 -1.68 19.09 3.14
C ASN A 27 -2.67 19.60 4.18
N GLU A 28 -3.59 20.47 3.76
CA GLU A 28 -4.58 21.08 4.64
C GLU A 28 -5.67 20.07 5.01
N ASP A 29 -6.11 19.28 4.04
CA ASP A 29 -7.02 18.16 4.26
C ASP A 29 -6.42 17.12 5.21
N ILE A 30 -5.12 16.81 5.03
CA ILE A 30 -4.41 15.86 5.89
C ILE A 30 -4.32 16.38 7.32
N ALA A 31 -3.89 17.64 7.49
CA ALA A 31 -3.81 18.27 8.81
C ALA A 31 -5.18 18.29 9.50
N LYS A 32 -6.25 18.65 8.77
CA LYS A 32 -7.62 18.67 9.28
C LYS A 32 -8.09 17.30 9.74
N ARG A 33 -7.82 16.23 8.98
CA ARG A 33 -8.19 14.86 9.35
C ARG A 33 -7.45 14.36 10.59
N LEU A 34 -6.21 14.79 10.77
CA LEU A 34 -5.41 14.49 11.96
C LEU A 34 -5.74 15.39 13.17
N GLY A 35 -6.66 16.35 13.02
CA GLY A 35 -6.95 17.34 14.06
C GLY A 35 -5.80 18.30 14.35
N LEU A 36 -4.87 18.48 13.40
CA LEU A 36 -3.69 19.31 13.54
C LEU A 36 -3.87 20.67 12.85
N THR A 37 -3.19 21.69 13.35
CA THR A 37 -3.08 22.96 12.63
C THR A 37 -2.15 22.81 11.42
N ARG A 38 -2.42 23.57 10.35
CA ARG A 38 -1.59 23.59 9.14
C ARG A 38 -0.13 23.91 9.45
N THR A 39 0.11 24.81 10.40
CA THR A 39 1.46 25.22 10.84
C THR A 39 2.18 24.08 11.54
N TYR A 40 1.49 23.38 12.45
CA TYR A 40 2.08 22.23 13.15
C TYR A 40 2.41 21.09 12.19
N PHE A 41 1.48 20.75 11.29
CA PHE A 41 1.71 19.73 10.27
C PHE A 41 2.87 20.09 9.33
N SER A 42 2.94 21.35 8.88
CA SER A 42 4.07 21.83 8.08
C SER A 42 5.39 21.76 8.86
N GLY A 43 5.35 21.99 10.18
CA GLY A 43 6.51 21.87 11.04
C GLY A 43 7.02 20.43 11.22
N LEU A 44 6.10 19.45 11.27
CA LEU A 44 6.45 18.02 11.27
C LEU A 44 7.15 17.61 9.96
N LEU A 45 6.65 18.08 8.80
CA LEU A 45 7.24 17.80 7.49
C LEU A 45 8.60 18.50 7.30
N GLY A 46 8.65 19.79 7.63
CA GLY A 46 9.83 20.65 7.50
C GLY A 46 10.94 20.30 8.49
N GLY A 47 10.58 19.71 9.64
CA GLY A 47 11.51 19.34 10.70
C GLY A 47 11.75 20.44 11.75
N SER A 48 10.91 21.49 11.79
CA SER A 48 10.89 22.42 12.92
C SER A 48 10.19 21.82 14.14
N VAL A 49 9.43 20.74 13.96
CA VAL A 49 8.82 19.94 15.04
C VAL A 49 9.33 18.51 14.92
N ALA A 50 9.73 17.92 16.05
CA ALA A 50 10.18 16.53 16.10
C ALA A 50 9.02 15.55 15.86
N VAL A 51 9.19 14.64 14.92
CA VAL A 51 8.27 13.53 14.69
C VAL A 51 8.46 12.48 15.78
N LYS A 52 7.37 12.07 16.42
CA LYS A 52 7.30 11.01 17.44
C LYS A 52 6.57 9.81 16.87
N GLU A 53 6.78 8.63 17.45
CA GLU A 53 6.07 7.40 17.07
C GLU A 53 4.55 7.56 17.10
N LYS A 54 4.02 8.24 18.11
CA LYS A 54 2.59 8.58 18.18
C LYS A 54 2.07 9.28 16.91
N HIS A 55 2.86 10.17 16.30
CA HIS A 55 2.44 10.82 15.05
C HIS A 55 2.33 9.82 13.89
N ILE A 56 3.21 8.81 13.83
CA ILE A 56 3.17 7.74 12.84
C ILE A 56 1.94 6.85 13.05
N GLU A 57 1.67 6.47 14.30
CA GLU A 57 0.53 5.64 14.67
C GLU A 57 -0.80 6.35 14.38
N ASP A 58 -0.94 7.60 14.85
CA ASP A 58 -2.11 8.43 14.58
C ASP A 58 -2.32 8.59 13.06
N PHE A 59 -1.24 8.81 12.31
CA PHE A 59 -1.32 8.92 10.86
C PHE A 59 -1.82 7.62 10.19
N LYS A 60 -1.23 6.48 10.56
CA LYS A 60 -1.64 5.17 10.02
C LYS A 60 -3.09 4.84 10.38
N ALA A 61 -3.55 5.20 11.57
CA ALA A 61 -4.92 4.98 12.00
C ALA A 61 -5.93 5.80 11.17
N HIS A 62 -5.64 7.09 10.95
CA HIS A 62 -6.54 8.00 10.22
C HIS A 62 -6.55 7.79 8.70
N PHE A 63 -5.46 7.26 8.13
CA PHE A 63 -5.31 7.02 6.70
C PHE A 63 -5.18 5.54 6.36
N SER A 64 -5.65 4.65 7.23
CA SER A 64 -5.54 3.20 7.03
C SER A 64 -6.14 2.73 5.72
N LYS A 65 -7.19 3.41 5.21
CA LYS A 65 -7.82 3.11 3.92
C LYS A 65 -7.02 3.60 2.72
N GLU A 66 -6.43 4.79 2.81
CA GLU A 66 -5.56 5.31 1.75
C GLU A 66 -4.19 4.60 1.75
N LEU A 67 -3.78 4.04 2.90
CA LEU A 67 -2.55 3.27 3.08
C LEU A 67 -2.76 1.77 2.86
N SER A 68 -3.98 1.26 3.00
CA SER A 68 -4.30 -0.11 2.60
C SER A 68 -4.09 -0.20 1.10
N THR A 69 -3.12 -1.01 0.72
CA THR A 69 -2.81 -1.37 -0.65
C THR A 69 -3.95 -2.21 -1.21
N ASP A 70 -5.13 -1.61 -1.38
CA ASP A 70 -6.01 -2.06 -2.44
C ASP A 70 -5.19 -1.82 -3.72
N ILE A 71 -4.53 -2.87 -4.19
CA ILE A 71 -3.71 -2.86 -5.39
C ILE A 71 -4.65 -2.44 -6.50
N LYS A 72 -4.64 -1.14 -6.82
CA LYS A 72 -5.50 -0.59 -7.85
C LYS A 72 -5.16 -1.35 -9.13
N PRO A 73 -6.15 -1.88 -9.86
CA PRO A 73 -5.87 -2.48 -11.15
C PRO A 73 -5.11 -1.46 -12.01
N ALA A 74 -4.06 -1.92 -12.66
CA ALA A 74 -3.24 -1.09 -13.53
C ALA A 74 -4.13 -0.38 -14.57
N ASP A 75 -3.73 0.85 -14.92
CA ASP A 75 -4.53 1.68 -15.83
C ASP A 75 -4.70 0.99 -17.20
N ALA A 76 -5.80 1.28 -17.89
CA ALA A 76 -6.05 0.75 -19.22
C ALA A 76 -4.92 1.15 -20.18
N GLY A 77 -4.37 0.16 -20.90
CA GLY A 77 -3.22 0.37 -21.79
C GLY A 77 -1.85 0.21 -21.14
N ASP A 78 -1.76 -0.13 -19.85
CA ASP A 78 -0.48 -0.51 -19.24
C ASP A 78 0.13 -1.70 -20.01
N PRO A 79 1.40 -1.59 -20.47
CA PRO A 79 2.04 -2.59 -21.33
C PRO A 79 2.16 -3.96 -20.67
N LEU A 80 2.16 -4.03 -19.34
CA LEU A 80 2.22 -5.28 -18.57
C LEU A 80 0.83 -5.88 -18.31
N ASN A 81 -0.27 -5.26 -18.75
CA ASN A 81 -1.61 -5.81 -18.54
C ASN A 81 -1.80 -7.16 -19.21
N ARG A 82 -1.13 -7.41 -20.33
CA ARG A 82 -1.16 -8.70 -21.01
C ARG A 82 -0.53 -9.78 -20.12
N GLU A 83 0.65 -9.50 -19.58
CA GLU A 83 1.39 -10.40 -18.68
C GLU A 83 0.60 -10.63 -17.39
N ARG A 84 0.02 -9.58 -16.80
CA ARG A 84 -0.86 -9.70 -15.64
C ARG A 84 -2.10 -10.56 -15.91
N ALA A 85 -2.72 -10.43 -17.08
CA ALA A 85 -3.86 -11.25 -17.48
C ALA A 85 -3.48 -12.73 -17.64
N ILE A 86 -2.30 -13.01 -18.21
CA ILE A 86 -1.75 -14.37 -18.30
C ILE A 86 -1.57 -14.95 -16.89
N MET A 87 -0.92 -14.23 -15.99
CA MET A 87 -0.70 -14.69 -14.61
C MET A 87 -2.01 -14.95 -13.86
N LYS A 88 -2.99 -14.04 -13.95
CA LYS A 88 -4.33 -14.24 -13.35
C LYS A 88 -5.02 -15.50 -13.91
N THR A 89 -4.88 -15.75 -15.21
CA THR A 89 -5.45 -16.93 -15.87
C THR A 89 -4.78 -18.21 -15.38
N LEU A 90 -3.46 -18.21 -15.20
CA LEU A 90 -2.71 -19.34 -14.67
C LEU A 90 -3.12 -19.65 -13.22
N LEU A 91 -3.21 -18.64 -12.35
CA LEU A 91 -3.67 -18.80 -10.97
C LEU A 91 -5.08 -19.38 -10.90
N HIS A 92 -6.01 -18.84 -11.69
CA HIS A 92 -7.38 -19.39 -11.77
C HIS A 92 -7.41 -20.83 -12.28
N ARG A 93 -6.52 -21.19 -13.22
CA ARG A 93 -6.46 -22.56 -13.74
C ARG A 93 -5.88 -23.53 -12.72
N PHE A 94 -4.88 -23.09 -11.95
CA PHE A 94 -4.34 -23.84 -10.83
C PHE A 94 -5.40 -24.07 -9.75
N ALA A 95 -6.08 -23.02 -9.29
CA ALA A 95 -7.14 -23.13 -8.29
C ALA A 95 -8.28 -24.06 -8.74
N LYS A 96 -8.65 -24.05 -10.03
CA LYS A 96 -9.61 -25.01 -10.60
C LYS A 96 -9.14 -26.46 -10.57
N LEU A 97 -7.84 -26.70 -10.71
CA LEU A 97 -7.29 -28.06 -10.65
C LEU A 97 -7.20 -28.54 -9.20
N GLU A 98 -6.75 -27.67 -8.31
CA GLU A 98 -6.64 -27.98 -6.88
C GLU A 98 -8.01 -28.21 -6.24
N ALA A 99 -9.00 -27.35 -6.54
CA ALA A 99 -10.38 -27.53 -6.08
C ALA A 99 -10.96 -28.92 -6.44
N LYS A 100 -10.61 -29.46 -7.61
CA LYS A 100 -11.06 -30.80 -8.03
C LYS A 100 -10.44 -31.93 -7.22
N ILE A 101 -9.25 -31.71 -6.66
CA ILE A 101 -8.49 -32.72 -5.91
C ILE A 101 -8.82 -32.62 -4.42
N THR A 102 -9.01 -31.41 -3.91
CA THR A 102 -9.18 -31.13 -2.48
C THR A 102 -10.64 -30.97 -2.05
N ASP A 103 -11.58 -30.93 -3.00
CA ASP A 103 -13.01 -30.63 -2.78
C ASP A 103 -13.24 -29.28 -2.07
N ARG A 104 -12.26 -28.36 -2.15
CA ARG A 104 -12.37 -27.00 -1.62
C ARG A 104 -12.97 -26.06 -2.66
N PRO A 105 -13.72 -25.02 -2.23
CA PRO A 105 -14.13 -23.94 -3.13
C PRO A 105 -12.93 -23.26 -3.79
N ILE A 106 -13.09 -22.90 -5.07
CA ILE A 106 -12.05 -22.17 -5.83
C ILE A 106 -11.71 -20.83 -5.16
N GLY A 107 -12.70 -20.16 -4.56
CA GLY A 107 -12.53 -18.88 -3.87
C GLY A 107 -11.51 -18.99 -2.74
N ASP A 108 -11.72 -19.94 -1.82
CA ASP A 108 -10.85 -20.17 -0.67
C ASP A 108 -9.39 -20.45 -1.07
N ILE A 109 -9.18 -21.17 -2.18
CA ILE A 109 -7.83 -21.44 -2.70
C ILE A 109 -7.21 -20.16 -3.30
N LEU A 110 -8.00 -19.36 -4.01
CA LEU A 110 -7.51 -18.09 -4.57
C LEU A 110 -7.14 -17.08 -3.49
N ASP A 111 -7.93 -17.02 -2.41
CA ASP A 111 -7.67 -16.14 -1.27
C ASP A 111 -6.35 -16.54 -0.56
N GLU A 112 -6.13 -17.83 -0.33
CA GLU A 112 -4.87 -18.38 0.23
C GLU A 112 -3.66 -18.03 -0.66
N LEU A 113 -3.80 -18.21 -1.98
CA LEU A 113 -2.73 -17.85 -2.93
C LEU A 113 -2.44 -16.34 -2.93
N GLU A 114 -3.45 -15.50 -2.75
CA GLU A 114 -3.26 -14.05 -2.66
C GLU A 114 -2.49 -13.65 -1.40
N GLU A 115 -2.79 -14.28 -0.25
CA GLU A 115 -2.02 -14.10 0.99
C GLU A 115 -0.56 -14.50 0.81
N ASP A 116 -0.30 -15.67 0.19
CA ASP A 116 1.06 -16.15 -0.10
C ASP A 116 1.82 -15.21 -1.04
N ILE A 117 1.16 -14.69 -2.07
CA ILE A 117 1.75 -13.71 -2.99
C ILE A 117 2.16 -12.45 -2.22
N ILE A 118 1.30 -11.96 -1.31
CA ILE A 118 1.60 -10.78 -0.49
C ILE A 118 2.79 -11.03 0.44
N VAL A 119 2.87 -12.21 1.07
CA VAL A 119 4.00 -12.58 1.94
C VAL A 119 5.31 -12.62 1.14
N ASN A 120 5.33 -13.34 0.02
CA ASN A 120 6.52 -13.44 -0.82
C ASN A 120 6.94 -12.09 -1.41
N LEU A 121 5.98 -11.25 -1.80
CA LEU A 121 6.27 -9.89 -2.28
C LEU A 121 6.89 -9.03 -1.18
N LYS A 122 6.37 -9.09 0.05
CA LYS A 122 6.98 -8.41 1.19
C LYS A 122 8.41 -8.88 1.44
N ASP A 123 8.68 -10.16 1.29
CA ASP A 123 10.02 -10.72 1.50
C ASP A 123 11.00 -10.31 0.40
N LEU A 124 10.59 -10.33 -0.87
CA LEU A 124 11.40 -9.80 -1.97
C LEU A 124 11.73 -8.31 -1.76
N ASN A 125 10.74 -7.52 -1.35
CA ASN A 125 10.93 -6.08 -1.10
C ASN A 125 11.79 -5.78 0.14
N LYS A 126 11.93 -6.72 1.10
CA LYS A 126 12.85 -6.55 2.23
C LYS A 126 14.31 -6.72 1.82
N ILE A 127 14.60 -7.55 0.82
CA ILE A 127 15.96 -7.84 0.36
C ILE A 127 16.61 -6.59 -0.29
N ASP A 128 15.82 -5.71 -0.89
CA ASP A 128 16.32 -4.48 -1.53
C ASP A 128 16.87 -3.43 -0.55
N ASN A 129 16.61 -3.52 0.76
CA ASN A 129 17.14 -2.59 1.75
C ASN A 129 18.57 -2.88 2.22
N ASN A 130 19.20 -3.97 1.74
CA ASN A 130 20.54 -4.38 2.18
C ASN A 130 21.61 -4.40 1.08
N THR A 131 21.31 -3.95 -0.15
CA THR A 131 22.30 -3.87 -1.23
C THR A 131 22.80 -2.44 -1.38
N LYS A 132 23.61 -2.00 -0.41
CA LYS A 132 24.68 -1.02 -0.65
C LYS A 132 26.00 -1.66 -0.24
N VAL A 133 26.72 -2.18 -1.22
CA VAL A 133 28.18 -2.31 -1.19
C VAL A 133 28.69 -1.56 -2.41
#